data_AF-A7TBD4-F1
#
_entry.id   AF-A7TBD4-F1
#
_cell.length_a   1.000
_cell.length_b   1.000
_cell.length_c   1.000
_cell.angle_alpha   90.00
_cell.angle_beta   90.00
_cell.angle_gamma   90.00
#
_symmetry.space_group_name_H-M   'P 1'
#
loop_
_entity.id
_entity.type
_entity.pdbx_description
1 polymer ?
#
loop_
_entity_poly.entity_id
_entity_poly.type
_entity_poly.pdbx_seq_one_letter_code
_entity_poly.pdbx_strand_id
1 'polypeptide(L)'
;MVHFGLIDSSRNQVPLQRIEIRAKVHGYTAEVIATMTYNNKMKNPIEAVYILPLDEEAAVCGFKATIDGRTIVAEVQEKQEARDTYDDAISSGHSAFLLEESDESSDIFQINVGNLPAESTAKVELTFVCELTVGKEGSVCFLLPTV
;
A
#
# COMPACT_ATOMS: atom_id res chain seq x y z
N MET A 1 8.84 -2.32 -17.15
CA MET A 1 9.33 -2.70 -15.82
C MET A 1 8.37 -2.10 -14.81
N VAL A 2 7.81 -2.91 -13.91
CA VAL A 2 6.92 -2.41 -12.86
C VAL A 2 7.80 -1.77 -11.77
N HIS A 3 7.46 -0.56 -11.35
CA HIS A 3 8.15 0.14 -10.26
C HIS A 3 7.31 0.01 -8.99
N PHE A 4 7.85 -0.66 -7.98
CA PHE A 4 7.21 -0.80 -6.68
C PHE A 4 7.49 0.41 -5.78
N GLY A 5 6.66 0.58 -4.76
CA GLY A 5 6.61 1.74 -3.88
C GLY A 5 5.69 2.83 -4.41
N LEU A 6 5.98 4.08 -4.02
CA LEU A 6 5.21 5.24 -4.47
C LEU A 6 5.77 5.77 -5.80
N ILE A 7 4.91 5.91 -6.80
CA ILE A 7 5.24 6.42 -8.14
C ILE A 7 4.35 7.59 -8.52
N ASP A 8 4.82 8.44 -9.44
CA ASP A 8 4.00 9.48 -10.06
C ASP A 8 3.20 8.96 -11.27
N SER A 9 2.34 9.80 -11.85
CA SER A 9 1.55 9.48 -13.04
C SER A 9 2.39 9.16 -14.30
N SER A 10 3.65 9.59 -14.33
CA SER A 10 4.63 9.26 -15.39
C SER A 10 5.45 8.00 -15.06
N ARG A 11 5.09 7.28 -13.99
CA ARG A 11 5.78 6.10 -13.46
C ARG A 11 7.21 6.35 -12.96
N ASN A 12 7.55 7.59 -12.61
CA ASN A 12 8.79 7.89 -11.91
C ASN A 12 8.65 7.53 -10.42
N GLN A 13 9.68 6.93 -9.83
CA GLN A 13 9.69 6.61 -8.41
C GLN A 13 9.81 7.87 -7.55
N VAL A 14 8.96 7.96 -6.53
CA VAL A 14 9.13 8.92 -5.44
C VAL A 14 10.15 8.35 -4.45
N PRO A 15 11.21 9.09 -4.09
CA PRO A 15 12.26 8.56 -3.23
C PRO A 15 11.76 8.11 -1.83
N LEU A 16 11.91 6.82 -1.53
CA LEU A 16 11.73 6.27 -0.19
C LEU A 16 12.82 6.81 0.74
N GLN A 17 12.43 7.43 1.84
CA GLN A 17 13.34 8.01 2.84
C GLN A 17 13.54 7.07 4.04
N ARG A 18 12.52 6.30 4.39
CA ARG A 18 12.50 5.46 5.58
C ARG A 18 11.48 4.35 5.45
N ILE A 19 11.87 3.18 5.94
CA ILE A 19 10.97 2.04 6.17
C ILE A 19 11.03 1.64 7.65
N GLU A 20 9.88 1.42 8.24
CA GLU A 20 9.72 0.90 9.60
C GLU A 20 8.77 -0.30 9.53
N ILE A 21 9.23 -1.46 9.99
CA ILE A 21 8.42 -2.68 10.00
C ILE A 21 8.22 -3.13 11.43
N ARG A 22 6.98 -3.50 11.75
CA ARG A 22 6.63 -4.22 12.97
C ARG A 22 5.92 -5.50 12.56
N ALA A 23 6.49 -6.64 12.95
CA ALA A 23 5.89 -7.94 12.73
C ALA A 23 5.62 -8.63 14.07
N LYS A 24 4.43 -9.21 14.23
CA LYS A 24 4.08 -10.09 15.34
C LYS A 24 3.81 -11.48 14.79
N VAL A 25 4.55 -12.46 15.26
CA VAL A 25 4.40 -13.86 14.85
C VAL A 25 3.51 -14.59 15.85
N HIS A 26 2.47 -15.24 15.32
CA HIS A 26 1.51 -16.05 16.07
C HIS A 26 1.42 -17.44 15.44
N GLY A 27 2.13 -18.41 16.02
CA GLY A 27 2.21 -19.76 15.47
C GLY A 27 2.84 -19.75 14.06
N TYR A 28 2.04 -20.13 13.06
CA TYR A 28 2.43 -20.17 11.65
C TYR A 28 1.93 -18.97 10.84
N THR A 29 1.55 -17.88 11.52
CA THR A 29 1.09 -16.65 10.87
C THR A 29 1.85 -15.43 11.40
N ALA A 30 1.89 -14.35 10.62
CA ALA A 30 2.38 -13.06 11.08
C ALA A 30 1.39 -11.94 10.77
N GLU A 31 1.22 -11.03 11.73
CA GLU A 31 0.64 -9.71 11.51
C GLU A 31 1.78 -8.72 11.25
N VAL A 32 1.77 -8.04 10.11
CA VAL A 32 2.82 -7.11 9.70
C VAL A 32 2.24 -5.73 9.49
N ILE A 33 2.87 -4.74 10.13
CA ILE A 33 2.64 -3.32 9.89
C ILE A 33 3.89 -2.75 9.25
N ALA A 34 3.79 -2.39 7.97
CA ALA A 34 4.83 -1.74 7.21
C ALA A 34 4.54 -0.25 7.08
N THR A 35 5.48 0.58 7.49
CA THR A 35 5.40 2.05 7.36
C THR A 35 6.52 2.54 6.46
N MET A 36 6.17 3.23 5.38
CA MET A 36 7.10 3.80 4.41
C MET A 36 6.90 5.31 4.31
N THR A 37 8.01 6.05 4.37
CA THR A 37 8.00 7.51 4.27
C THR A 37 8.63 7.93 2.95
N TYR A 38 7.87 8.62 2.11
CA TYR A 38 8.27 9.11 0.80
C TYR A 38 8.33 10.62 0.80
N ASN A 39 9.22 11.21 0.01
CA ASN A 39 9.31 12.66 -0.15
C ASN A 39 9.24 13.05 -1.63
N ASN A 40 8.26 13.87 -1.99
CA ASN A 40 8.22 14.50 -3.30
C ASN A 40 9.24 15.64 -3.33
N LYS A 41 10.40 15.40 -3.92
CA LYS A 41 11.47 16.42 -4.07
C LYS A 41 11.23 17.39 -5.22
N MET A 42 10.13 17.24 -5.97
CA MET A 42 9.81 18.09 -7.10
C MET A 42 9.21 19.41 -6.62
N LYS A 43 9.37 20.45 -7.45
CA LYS A 43 8.79 21.78 -7.21
C LYS A 43 7.30 21.89 -7.55
N ASN A 44 6.73 20.81 -8.09
CA ASN A 44 5.33 20.72 -8.49
C ASN A 44 4.64 19.58 -7.73
N PRO A 45 3.34 19.68 -7.47
CA PRO A 45 2.56 18.56 -6.96
C PRO A 45 2.55 17.41 -7.97
N ILE A 46 2.47 16.18 -7.47
CA ILE A 46 2.35 14.97 -8.28
C ILE A 46 1.10 14.20 -7.88
N GLU A 47 0.50 13.50 -8.84
CA GLU A 47 -0.46 12.45 -8.53
C GLU A 47 0.32 11.18 -8.23
N ALA A 48 0.10 10.61 -7.04
CA ALA A 48 0.89 9.51 -6.51
C ALA A 48 0.07 8.22 -6.44
N VAL A 49 0.69 7.12 -6.89
CA VAL A 49 0.15 5.77 -6.83
C VAL A 49 1.12 4.91 -6.05
N TYR A 50 0.62 4.15 -5.08
CA TYR A 50 1.42 3.18 -4.33
C TYR A 50 1.19 1.78 -4.90
N ILE A 51 2.28 1.09 -5.24
CA ILE A 51 2.26 -0.27 -5.79
C ILE A 51 3.11 -1.16 -4.90
N LEU A 52 2.58 -2.29 -4.46
CA LEU A 52 3.31 -3.25 -3.65
C LEU A 52 3.06 -4.68 -4.14
N PRO A 53 4.10 -5.50 -4.31
CA PRO A 53 3.94 -6.92 -4.47
C PRO A 53 3.65 -7.53 -3.09
N LEU A 54 2.57 -8.27 -2.98
CA LEU A 54 2.20 -8.99 -1.78
C LEU A 54 1.90 -10.44 -2.15
N ASP A 55 2.37 -11.37 -1.34
CA ASP A 55 2.15 -12.80 -1.54
C ASP A 55 0.65 -13.10 -1.69
N GLU A 56 0.28 -14.02 -2.59
CA GLU A 56 -1.11 -14.45 -2.78
C GLU A 56 -1.70 -15.06 -1.51
N GLU A 57 -0.86 -15.61 -0.62
CA GLU A 57 -1.28 -16.15 0.66
C GLU A 57 -1.42 -15.08 1.76
N ALA A 58 -1.14 -13.81 1.45
CA ALA A 58 -1.28 -12.71 2.39
C ALA A 58 -2.58 -11.92 2.15
N ALA A 59 -3.19 -11.47 3.24
CA ALA A 59 -4.41 -10.66 3.21
C ALA A 59 -4.12 -9.26 3.72
N VAL A 60 -4.42 -8.23 2.91
CA VAL A 60 -4.38 -6.84 3.34
C VAL A 60 -5.53 -6.58 4.31
N CYS A 61 -5.20 -6.17 5.53
CA CYS A 61 -6.18 -5.91 6.59
C CYS A 61 -6.40 -4.41 6.83
N GLY A 62 -5.49 -3.56 6.35
CA GLY A 62 -5.63 -2.12 6.54
C GLY A 62 -4.61 -1.34 5.75
N PHE A 63 -5.02 -0.15 5.33
CA PHE A 63 -4.14 0.80 4.67
C PHE A 63 -4.41 2.20 5.17
N LYS A 64 -3.33 2.97 5.33
CA LYS A 64 -3.38 4.36 5.74
C LYS A 64 -2.33 5.18 5.01
N ALA A 65 -2.73 6.29 4.43
CA ALA A 65 -1.81 7.30 3.88
C ALA A 65 -1.95 8.59 4.69
N THR A 66 -0.84 9.26 5.00
CA THR A 66 -0.83 10.57 5.66
C THR A 66 0.04 11.54 4.88
N ILE A 67 -0.56 12.64 4.44
CA ILE A 67 0.08 13.72 3.66
C ILE A 67 -0.30 15.04 4.33
N ASP A 68 0.69 15.86 4.70
CA ASP A 68 0.49 17.18 5.32
C ASP A 68 -0.51 17.19 6.49
N GLY A 69 -0.45 16.16 7.33
CA GLY A 69 -1.34 15.99 8.49
C GLY A 69 -2.75 15.51 8.17
N ARG A 70 -3.12 15.35 6.89
CA ARG A 70 -4.35 14.68 6.48
C ARG A 70 -4.10 13.18 6.38
N THR A 71 -4.93 12.41 7.05
CA THR A 71 -4.88 10.95 7.02
C THR A 71 -6.06 10.41 6.24
N ILE A 72 -5.77 9.58 5.23
CA ILE A 72 -6.71 8.73 4.52
C ILE A 72 -6.57 7.33 5.12
N VAL A 73 -7.69 6.72 5.48
CA VAL A 73 -7.76 5.32 5.96
C VAL A 73 -8.63 4.57 4.98
N ALA A 74 -8.13 3.45 4.45
CA ALA A 74 -8.92 2.60 3.59
C ALA A 74 -9.92 1.80 4.43
N GLU A 75 -11.15 1.71 3.94
CA GLU A 75 -12.16 0.78 4.43
C GLU A 75 -12.13 -0.46 3.54
N VAL A 76 -12.03 -1.64 4.16
CA VAL A 76 -12.03 -2.91 3.43
C VAL A 76 -13.48 -3.28 3.12
N GLN A 77 -13.78 -3.42 1.84
CA GLN A 77 -15.09 -3.80 1.31
C GLN A 77 -14.93 -4.94 0.30
N GLU A 78 -16.04 -5.60 -0.04
CA GLU A 78 -16.06 -6.57 -1.14
C GLU A 78 -15.69 -5.85 -2.47
N LYS A 79 -15.05 -6.54 -3.43
CA LYS A 79 -14.46 -5.92 -4.62
C LYS A 79 -15.49 -5.10 -5.44
N GLN A 80 -16.68 -5.64 -5.65
CA GLN A 80 -17.73 -4.92 -6.40
C GLN A 80 -18.30 -3.76 -5.57
N GLU A 81 -18.53 -3.98 -4.28
CA GLU A 81 -19.01 -2.93 -3.36
C GLU A 81 -18.02 -1.76 -3.24
N ALA A 82 -16.72 -2.03 -3.21
CA ALA A 82 -15.66 -1.03 -3.19
C ALA A 82 -15.66 -0.19 -4.48
N ARG A 83 -15.86 -0.85 -5.64
CA ARG A 83 -15.95 -0.17 -6.94
C ARG A 83 -17.20 0.71 -7.03
N ASP A 84 -18.35 0.18 -6.63
CA ASP A 84 -19.62 0.92 -6.63
C ASP A 84 -19.53 2.15 -5.70
N THR A 85 -18.98 1.97 -4.49
CA THR A 85 -18.78 3.06 -3.51
C THR A 85 -17.83 4.14 -4.05
N TYR A 86 -16.75 3.73 -4.74
CA TYR A 86 -15.81 4.65 -5.37
C TYR A 86 -16.49 5.45 -6.50
N ASP A 87 -17.18 4.78 -7.43
CA ASP A 87 -17.83 5.43 -8.56
C ASP A 87 -18.94 6.41 -8.12
N ASP A 88 -19.71 6.04 -7.09
CA ASP A 88 -20.72 6.91 -6.47
C ASP A 88 -20.09 8.16 -5.83
N ALA A 89 -18.95 8.00 -5.14
CA ALA A 89 -18.24 9.11 -4.53
C ALA A 89 -17.69 10.07 -5.59
N ILE A 90 -17.08 9.55 -6.67
CA ILE A 90 -16.55 10.36 -7.77
C ILE A 90 -17.68 11.08 -8.52
N SER A 91 -18.77 10.40 -8.85
CA SER A 91 -19.93 10.99 -9.54
C SER A 91 -20.62 12.08 -8.73
N SER A 92 -20.56 11.97 -7.39
CA SER A 92 -21.06 12.97 -6.44
C SER A 92 -20.09 14.14 -6.20
N GLY A 93 -18.91 14.13 -6.83
CA GLY A 93 -17.89 15.17 -6.70
C GLY A 93 -17.03 15.08 -5.44
N HIS A 94 -17.08 13.96 -4.70
CA HIS A 94 -16.18 13.70 -3.59
C HIS A 94 -14.84 13.14 -4.08
N SER A 95 -13.78 13.37 -3.30
CA SER A 95 -12.51 12.66 -3.50
C SER A 95 -12.59 11.27 -2.88
N ALA A 96 -12.29 10.23 -3.66
CA ALA A 96 -12.26 8.85 -3.20
C ALA A 96 -10.95 8.18 -3.62
N PHE A 97 -10.57 7.12 -2.90
CA PHE A 97 -9.38 6.33 -3.15
C PHE A 97 -9.77 4.86 -3.17
N LEU A 98 -9.37 4.15 -4.22
CA LEU A 98 -9.61 2.72 -4.36
C LEU A 98 -8.29 1.96 -4.22
N LEU A 99 -8.33 0.89 -3.43
CA LEU A 99 -7.29 -0.13 -3.29
C LEU A 99 -7.84 -1.40 -3.94
N GLU A 100 -7.15 -1.92 -4.95
CA GLU A 100 -7.52 -3.19 -5.58
C GLU A 100 -6.28 -4.01 -5.96
N GLU A 101 -6.47 -5.32 -6.05
CA GLU A 101 -5.55 -6.21 -6.76
C GLU A 101 -5.53 -5.82 -8.24
N SER A 102 -4.34 -5.79 -8.82
CA SER A 102 -4.15 -5.52 -10.24
C SER A 102 -4.88 -6.56 -11.08
N ASP A 103 -5.63 -6.12 -12.09
CA ASP A 103 -6.25 -7.04 -13.06
C ASP A 103 -5.20 -7.84 -13.86
N GLU A 104 -3.92 -7.42 -13.84
CA GLU A 104 -2.81 -8.09 -14.52
C GLU A 104 -2.10 -9.16 -13.67
N SER A 105 -2.19 -9.08 -12.32
CA SER A 105 -1.50 -10.02 -11.42
C SER A 105 -2.09 -10.00 -10.00
N SER A 106 -2.43 -11.17 -9.47
CA SER A 106 -2.99 -11.40 -8.13
C SER A 106 -2.04 -11.02 -6.99
N ASP A 107 -0.74 -10.97 -7.26
CA ASP A 107 0.30 -10.63 -6.29
C ASP A 107 0.64 -9.14 -6.26
N ILE A 108 -0.07 -8.27 -7.01
CA ILE A 108 0.20 -6.84 -7.07
C ILE A 108 -1.00 -6.04 -6.54
N PHE A 109 -0.74 -5.24 -5.51
CA PHE A 109 -1.71 -4.30 -4.96
C PHE A 109 -1.39 -2.88 -5.42
N GLN A 110 -2.43 -2.15 -5.85
CA GLN A 110 -2.32 -0.76 -6.28
C GLN A 110 -3.28 0.15 -5.52
N ILE A 111 -2.80 1.33 -5.13
CA ILE A 111 -3.56 2.32 -4.39
C ILE A 111 -3.31 3.70 -4.96
N ASN A 112 -4.36 4.42 -5.33
CA ASN A 112 -4.21 5.85 -5.58
C ASN A 112 -4.08 6.58 -4.24
N VAL A 113 -2.94 7.25 -4.02
CA VAL A 113 -2.67 8.03 -2.81
C VAL A 113 -3.11 9.50 -3.02
N GLY A 114 -3.34 9.90 -4.26
CA GLY A 114 -3.85 11.21 -4.65
C GLY A 114 -2.75 12.24 -4.87
N ASN A 115 -3.13 13.50 -4.67
CA ASN A 115 -2.22 14.63 -4.84
C ASN A 115 -1.20 14.69 -3.69
N LEU A 116 0.07 14.47 -4.00
CA LEU A 116 1.20 14.71 -3.11
C LEU A 116 1.83 16.07 -3.46
N PRO A 117 1.74 17.08 -2.58
CA PRO A 117 2.23 18.42 -2.89
C PRO A 117 3.75 18.49 -3.09
N ALA A 118 4.21 19.59 -3.67
CA ALA A 118 5.63 19.87 -3.86
C ALA A 118 6.38 19.87 -2.53
N GLU A 119 7.59 19.33 -2.51
CA GLU A 119 8.49 19.29 -1.34
C GLU A 119 7.90 18.63 -0.08
N SER A 120 6.80 17.88 -0.25
CA SER A 120 5.99 17.33 0.84
C SER A 120 6.25 15.83 1.06
N THR A 121 5.83 15.35 2.23
CA THR A 121 6.10 13.98 2.69
C THR A 121 4.81 13.18 2.77
N ALA A 122 4.82 11.99 2.18
CA ALA A 122 3.77 10.99 2.32
C ALA A 122 4.25 9.88 3.25
N LYS A 123 3.46 9.57 4.29
CA LYS A 123 3.64 8.39 5.12
C LYS A 123 2.57 7.36 4.73
N VAL A 124 3.01 6.23 4.22
CA VAL A 124 2.16 5.10 3.82
C VAL A 124 2.31 3.99 4.86
N GLU A 125 1.21 3.49 5.38
CA GLU A 125 1.15 2.41 6.36
C GLU A 125 0.25 1.30 5.83
N LEU A 126 0.80 0.10 5.68
CA LEU A 126 0.09 -1.11 5.25
C LEU A 126 0.08 -2.10 6.41
N THR A 127 -1.09 -2.66 6.68
CA THR A 127 -1.28 -3.76 7.61
C THR A 127 -1.75 -4.98 6.83
N PHE A 128 -1.04 -6.09 6.97
CA PHE A 128 -1.40 -7.36 6.34
C PHE A 128 -1.10 -8.53 7.27
N VAL A 129 -1.78 -9.63 7.03
CA VAL A 129 -1.47 -10.92 7.65
C VAL A 129 -0.96 -11.89 6.59
N CYS A 130 -0.03 -12.76 6.94
CA CYS A 130 0.46 -13.80 6.05
C CYS A 130 0.68 -15.12 6.79
N GLU A 131 0.57 -16.23 6.06
CA GLU A 131 1.08 -17.52 6.51
C GLU A 131 2.62 -17.55 6.40
N LEU A 132 3.25 -18.30 7.30
CA LEU A 132 4.69 -18.43 7.37
C LEU A 132 5.12 -19.81 6.90
N THR A 133 6.10 -19.85 6.00
CA THR A 133 6.61 -21.11 5.47
C THR A 133 7.23 -21.94 6.59
N VAL A 134 6.81 -23.21 6.68
CA VAL A 134 7.35 -24.18 7.63
C VAL A 134 8.50 -24.95 6.99
N GLY A 135 9.69 -24.77 7.55
CA GLY A 135 10.90 -25.47 7.17
C GLY A 135 11.03 -26.84 7.83
N LYS A 136 12.20 -27.46 7.64
CA LYS A 136 12.54 -28.73 8.31
C LYS A 136 12.48 -28.56 9.83
N GLU A 137 12.11 -29.64 10.50
CA GLU A 137 12.05 -29.73 11.97
C GLU A 137 11.10 -28.70 12.62
N GLY A 138 10.10 -28.20 11.87
CA GLY A 138 9.10 -27.27 12.39
C GLY A 138 9.59 -25.83 12.53
N SER A 139 10.73 -25.48 11.93
CA SER A 139 11.18 -24.09 11.83
C SER A 139 10.19 -23.25 11.02
N VAL A 140 10.08 -21.97 11.35
CA VAL A 140 9.16 -21.03 10.67
C VAL A 140 9.97 -19.87 10.13
N CYS A 141 9.74 -19.50 8.87
CA CYS A 141 10.44 -18.41 8.21
C CYS A 141 9.50 -17.23 7.98
N PHE A 142 9.87 -16.06 8.51
CA PHE A 142 9.26 -14.79 8.12
C PHE A 142 10.19 -14.08 7.13
N LEU A 143 9.67 -13.82 5.93
CA LEU A 143 10.38 -13.08 4.88
C LEU A 143 9.75 -11.70 4.77
N LEU A 144 10.59 -10.68 4.94
CA LEU A 144 10.19 -9.32 4.61
C LEU A 144 10.39 -9.08 3.10
N PRO A 145 9.36 -8.66 2.36
CA PRO A 145 9.55 -8.18 0.99
C PRO A 145 10.50 -6.98 1.00
N THR A 146 11.60 -7.05 0.23
CA THR A 146 12.48 -5.90 -0.01
C THR A 146 12.04 -5.20 -1.29
N VAL A 147 11.78 -3.90 -1.20
CA VAL A 147 11.52 -3.02 -2.36
C VAL A 147 12.79 -2.56 -3.06
#